data_AF-A0A5N3ZZR4-F1
#
_entry.id   AF-A0A5N3ZZR4-F1
#
_cell.length_a   1.000
_cell.length_b   1.000
_cell.length_c   1.000
_cell.angle_alpha   90.00
_cell.angle_beta   90.00
_cell.angle_gamma   90.00
#
_symmetry.space_group_name_H-M   'P 1'
#
loop_
_entity.id
_entity.type
_entity.pdbx_description
1 polymer ?
#
loop_
_entity_poly.entity_id
_entity_poly.type
_entity_poly.pdbx_seq_one_letter_code
_entity_poly.pdbx_strand_id
1 'polypeptide(L)'
;TKTKLWFGTGGAGICISRPLVTKMKPFTIGDQFMRTCYAVINGDDVTVAYIAHLQNISLTVIDKFHSHFEKFKSFPRETIEDEVSFGYQNKNIIEIEGFDLKVDPTRFLSLHCILFPGVDFCSKMDWGP
;
A
#
# COMPACT_ATOMS: atom_id res chain seq x y z
N THR A 1 -5.67 -20.76 23.43
CA THR A 1 -5.16 -19.38 23.59
C THR A 1 -5.39 -18.63 22.28
N LYS A 2 -5.96 -17.42 22.30
CA LYS A 2 -6.11 -16.60 21.08
C LYS A 2 -4.79 -15.90 20.77
N THR A 3 -4.12 -16.30 19.70
CA THR A 3 -2.92 -15.60 19.20
C THR A 3 -3.36 -14.38 18.41
N LYS A 4 -2.82 -13.19 18.74
CA LYS A 4 -3.01 -11.99 17.92
C LYS A 4 -2.01 -12.04 16.77
N LEU A 5 -2.51 -12.01 15.54
CA LEU A 5 -1.70 -11.93 14.32
C LEU A 5 -1.88 -10.54 13.71
N TRP A 6 -0.78 -9.83 13.49
CA TRP A 6 -0.77 -8.62 12.68
C TRP A 6 -0.58 -9.00 11.21
N PHE A 7 -1.39 -8.40 10.35
CA PHE A 7 -1.28 -8.53 8.90
C PHE A 7 -1.15 -7.14 8.27
N GLY A 8 -0.45 -7.04 7.15
CA GLY A 8 -0.42 -5.82 6.35
C GLY A 8 -1.64 -5.80 5.44
N THR A 9 -2.35 -4.68 5.33
CA THR A 9 -3.51 -4.58 4.43
C THR A 9 -3.06 -4.64 2.98
N GLY A 10 -3.59 -5.58 2.18
CA GLY A 10 -3.18 -5.76 0.79
C GLY A 10 -3.31 -4.48 -0.06
N GLY A 11 -4.35 -3.68 0.20
CA GLY A 11 -4.59 -2.41 -0.48
C GLY A 11 -3.64 -1.26 -0.10
N ALA A 12 -2.87 -1.38 0.99
CA ALA A 12 -1.77 -0.46 1.29
C ALA A 12 -0.47 -0.91 0.59
N GLY A 13 -0.34 -2.21 0.33
CA GLY A 13 0.90 -2.83 -0.13
C GLY A 13 1.67 -3.51 1.01
N ILE A 14 2.45 -4.53 0.66
CA ILE A 14 3.24 -5.34 1.59
C ILE A 14 4.57 -5.68 0.91
N CYS A 15 5.67 -5.58 1.64
CA CYS A 15 6.99 -6.01 1.17
C CYS A 15 7.40 -7.34 1.82
N ILE A 16 7.88 -8.28 1.01
CA ILE A 16 8.37 -9.58 1.47
C ILE A 16 9.74 -9.83 0.84
N SER A 17 10.72 -10.14 1.67
CA SER A 17 12.07 -10.43 1.19
C SER A 17 12.15 -11.79 0.47
N ARG A 18 13.05 -11.90 -0.50
CA ARG A 18 13.28 -13.16 -1.23
C ARG A 18 13.58 -14.37 -0.33
N PRO A 19 14.37 -14.25 0.77
CA PRO A 19 14.56 -15.35 1.70
C PRO A 19 13.26 -15.81 2.38
N LEU A 20 12.37 -14.88 2.75
CA LEU A 20 11.07 -15.22 3.31
C LEU A 20 10.20 -15.94 2.28
N VAL A 21 10.10 -15.44 1.06
CA VAL A 21 9.37 -16.13 -0.03
C VAL A 21 9.87 -17.57 -0.22
N THR A 22 11.19 -17.80 -0.10
CA THR A 22 11.78 -19.14 -0.20
C THR A 22 11.30 -20.06 0.93
N LYS A 23 11.22 -19.55 2.17
CA LYS A 23 10.65 -20.29 3.31
C LYS A 23 9.14 -20.54 3.16
N MET A 24 8.42 -19.61 2.54
CA MET A 24 6.97 -19.72 2.31
C MET A 24 6.61 -20.71 1.20
N LYS A 25 7.56 -21.09 0.32
CA LYS A 25 7.33 -21.93 -0.86
C LYS A 25 6.49 -23.19 -0.63
N PRO A 26 6.68 -23.98 0.46
CA PRO A 26 5.84 -25.16 0.73
C PRO A 26 4.35 -24.84 0.91
N PHE A 27 4.01 -23.61 1.29
CA PHE A 27 2.65 -23.14 1.53
C PHE A 27 2.08 -22.34 0.34
N THR A 28 2.90 -22.01 -0.66
CA THR A 28 2.50 -21.13 -1.77
C THR A 28 2.55 -21.80 -3.14
N ILE A 29 3.21 -22.96 -3.27
CA ILE A 29 3.34 -23.66 -4.56
C ILE A 29 2.04 -24.35 -4.98
N GLY A 30 1.72 -24.30 -6.27
CA GLY A 30 0.51 -24.91 -6.82
C GLY A 30 -0.75 -24.27 -6.24
N ASP A 31 -1.67 -25.09 -5.73
CA ASP A 31 -2.93 -24.64 -5.11
C ASP A 31 -2.81 -24.45 -3.57
N GLN A 32 -1.62 -24.63 -2.98
CA GLN A 32 -1.44 -24.59 -1.53
C GLN A 32 -1.78 -23.23 -0.91
N PHE A 33 -1.49 -22.13 -1.61
CA PHE A 33 -1.86 -20.81 -1.13
C PHE A 33 -3.37 -20.69 -0.98
N MET A 34 -4.11 -21.10 -2.02
CA MET A 34 -5.57 -21.07 -2.03
C MET A 34 -6.17 -21.97 -0.94
N ARG A 35 -5.63 -23.18 -0.75
CA ARG A 35 -6.04 -24.09 0.33
C ARG A 35 -5.84 -23.46 1.70
N THR A 36 -4.71 -22.78 1.90
CA THR A 36 -4.43 -22.06 3.15
C THR A 36 -5.38 -20.89 3.34
N CYS A 37 -5.65 -20.12 2.28
CA CYS A 37 -6.61 -19.02 2.28
C CYS A 37 -8.01 -19.48 2.72
N TYR A 38 -8.51 -20.59 2.14
CA TYR A 38 -9.78 -21.19 2.54
C TYR A 38 -9.78 -21.71 3.99
N ALA A 39 -8.67 -22.27 4.47
CA ALA A 39 -8.57 -22.77 5.84
C ALA A 39 -8.52 -21.63 6.88
N VAL A 40 -7.87 -20.51 6.54
CA VAL A 40 -7.79 -19.32 7.41
C VAL A 40 -9.11 -18.54 7.40
N ILE A 41 -9.95 -18.69 6.35
CA ILE A 41 -11.25 -18.00 6.19
C ILE A 41 -11.07 -16.47 6.30
N ASN A 42 -10.01 -15.95 5.70
CA ASN A 42 -9.74 -14.52 5.62
C ASN A 42 -9.18 -14.19 4.23
N GLY A 43 -8.89 -12.91 3.96
CA GLY A 43 -8.31 -12.46 2.70
C GLY A 43 -6.88 -12.96 2.46
N ASP A 44 -6.39 -12.74 1.23
CA ASP A 44 -5.03 -13.11 0.81
C ASP A 44 -3.96 -12.45 1.67
N ASP A 45 -4.19 -11.23 2.14
CA ASP A 45 -3.28 -10.46 2.97
C ASP A 45 -3.12 -11.04 4.38
N VAL A 46 -4.22 -11.49 5.00
CA VAL A 46 -4.19 -12.26 6.24
C VAL A 46 -3.50 -13.62 6.03
N THR A 47 -3.72 -14.26 4.88
CA THR A 47 -3.10 -15.55 4.53
C THR A 47 -1.57 -15.43 4.41
N VAL A 48 -1.08 -14.36 3.77
CA VAL A 48 0.36 -14.06 3.71
C VAL A 48 0.97 -13.91 5.10
N ALA A 49 0.32 -13.13 5.98
CA ALA A 49 0.78 -12.95 7.36
C ALA A 49 0.75 -14.26 8.15
N TYR A 50 -0.27 -15.09 7.93
CA TYR A 50 -0.40 -16.39 8.57
C TYR A 50 0.72 -17.35 8.15
N ILE A 51 1.02 -17.44 6.84
CA ILE A 51 2.14 -18.26 6.36
C ILE A 51 3.47 -17.75 6.92
N ALA A 52 3.70 -16.44 6.96
CA ALA A 52 4.89 -15.86 7.59
C ALA A 52 5.00 -16.23 9.07
N HIS A 53 3.87 -16.19 9.80
CA HIS A 53 3.81 -16.60 11.21
C HIS A 53 4.16 -18.08 11.41
N LEU A 54 3.71 -18.97 10.51
CA LEU A 54 4.14 -20.39 10.52
C LEU A 54 5.65 -20.57 10.33
N GLN A 55 6.34 -19.57 9.76
CA GLN A 55 7.80 -19.54 9.63
C GLN A 55 8.50 -18.85 10.83
N ASN A 56 7.77 -18.61 11.92
CA ASN A 56 8.21 -17.83 13.09
C ASN A 56 8.67 -16.41 12.73
N ILE A 57 8.01 -15.79 11.75
CA ILE A 57 8.31 -14.43 11.30
C ILE A 57 7.06 -13.56 11.47
N SER A 58 7.21 -12.45 12.20
CA SER A 58 6.20 -11.40 12.30
C SER A 58 6.48 -10.30 11.30
N LEU A 59 5.43 -9.71 10.73
CA LEU A 59 5.56 -8.54 9.87
C LEU A 59 5.98 -7.33 10.70
N THR A 60 6.85 -6.49 10.12
CA THR A 60 7.20 -5.18 10.67
C THR A 60 6.12 -4.18 10.27
N VAL A 61 5.61 -3.42 11.24
CA VAL A 61 4.66 -2.33 10.98
C VAL A 61 5.43 -1.12 10.47
N ILE A 62 5.05 -0.62 9.31
CA ILE A 62 5.56 0.60 8.69
C ILE A 62 4.34 1.50 8.44
N ASP A 63 4.36 2.71 8.99
CA ASP A 63 3.26 3.68 8.97
C ASP A 63 3.17 4.50 7.67
N LYS A 64 4.08 4.23 6.72
CA LYS A 64 4.21 4.90 5.42
C LYS A 64 3.49 4.21 4.26
N PHE A 65 2.71 3.16 4.55
CA PHE A 65 1.91 2.43 3.58
C PHE A 65 0.44 2.78 3.78
N HIS A 66 -0.15 3.44 2.79
CA HIS A 66 -1.50 4.00 2.93
C HIS A 66 -2.50 3.28 2.02
N SER A 67 -3.59 2.76 2.61
CA SER A 67 -4.70 2.18 1.84
C SER A 67 -5.87 3.16 1.73
N HIS A 68 -6.92 2.81 0.98
CA HIS A 68 -8.16 3.59 1.01
C HIS A 68 -9.04 3.34 2.24
N PHE A 69 -8.65 2.46 3.17
CA PHE A 69 -9.37 2.22 4.42
C PHE A 69 -9.02 3.23 5.51
N GLU A 70 -7.90 3.94 5.38
CA GLU A 70 -7.59 5.11 6.21
C GLU A 70 -8.28 6.35 5.64
N LYS A 71 -8.61 7.31 6.50
CA LYS A 71 -9.01 8.63 6.03
C LYS A 71 -7.75 9.42 5.72
N PHE A 72 -7.56 9.78 4.46
CA PHE A 72 -6.43 10.61 4.07
C PHE A 72 -6.46 11.94 4.81
N LYS A 73 -5.29 12.36 5.25
CA LYS A 73 -5.01 13.69 5.80
C LYS A 73 -4.26 14.50 4.76
N SER A 74 -4.08 15.78 5.03
CA SER A 74 -3.11 16.59 4.32
C SER A 74 -1.69 16.08 4.60
N PHE A 75 -0.93 15.83 3.53
CA PHE A 75 0.49 15.48 3.61
C PHE A 75 1.32 16.71 3.22
N PRO A 76 2.28 17.14 4.06
CA PRO A 76 3.19 18.21 3.70
C PRO A 76 3.96 17.85 2.43
N ARG A 77 4.14 18.83 1.55
CA ARG A 77 4.87 18.65 0.30
C ARG A 77 6.31 18.20 0.56
N GLU A 78 6.91 18.66 1.64
CA GLU A 78 8.28 18.40 2.03
C GLU A 78 8.52 16.97 2.50
N THR A 79 7.47 16.25 2.93
CA THR A 79 7.58 14.90 3.49
C THR A 79 6.87 13.85 2.64
N ILE A 80 6.18 14.25 1.57
CA ILE A 80 5.39 13.30 0.77
C ILE A 80 6.25 12.27 0.02
N GLU A 81 7.50 12.63 -0.28
CA GLU A 81 8.49 11.73 -0.88
C GLU A 81 9.00 10.65 0.09
N ASP A 82 8.78 10.85 1.39
CA ASP A 82 9.13 9.86 2.42
C ASP A 82 8.10 8.73 2.52
N GLU A 83 6.91 8.91 1.96
CA GLU A 83 5.83 7.91 1.99
C GLU A 83 6.04 6.82 0.92
N VAL A 84 5.57 5.60 1.19
CA VAL A 84 5.86 4.43 0.34
C VAL A 84 4.74 4.16 -0.65
N SER A 85 3.49 4.28 -0.23
CA SER A 85 2.34 3.98 -1.09
C SER A 85 1.11 4.76 -0.68
N PHE A 86 0.27 5.06 -1.67
CA PHE A 86 -1.04 5.64 -1.48
C PHE A 86 -2.09 4.80 -2.18
N GLY A 87 -3.25 4.62 -1.54
CA GLY A 87 -4.48 4.10 -2.14
C GLY A 87 -5.50 5.21 -2.35
N TYR A 88 -6.59 4.93 -3.06
CA TYR A 88 -7.75 5.83 -3.09
C TYR A 88 -9.04 5.03 -3.30
N GLN A 89 -10.16 5.60 -2.84
CA GLN A 89 -11.49 5.07 -3.16
C GLN A 89 -12.53 6.19 -3.11
N ASN A 90 -13.25 6.38 -4.22
CA ASN A 90 -14.28 7.43 -4.35
C ASN A 90 -13.72 8.82 -4.00
N LYS A 91 -14.19 9.42 -2.90
CA LYS A 91 -13.75 10.74 -2.41
C LYS A 91 -12.64 10.66 -1.36
N ASN A 92 -12.23 9.46 -0.97
CA ASN A 92 -11.10 9.27 -0.08
C ASN A 92 -9.82 9.22 -0.92
N ILE A 93 -9.22 10.40 -1.09
CA ILE A 93 -8.04 10.67 -1.90
C ILE A 93 -7.04 11.47 -1.07
N ILE A 94 -5.76 11.41 -1.41
CA ILE A 94 -4.72 12.20 -0.75
C ILE A 94 -4.99 13.70 -0.90
N GLU A 95 -4.83 14.46 0.19
CA GLU A 95 -5.06 15.90 0.18
C GLU A 95 -3.74 16.67 -0.05
N ILE A 96 -3.53 17.04 -1.31
CA ILE A 96 -2.35 17.78 -1.80
C ILE A 96 -2.76 18.84 -2.82
N GLU A 97 -1.89 19.82 -2.99
CA GLU A 97 -1.98 20.81 -4.06
C GLU A 97 -1.79 20.15 -5.44
N GLY A 98 -2.47 20.66 -6.45
CA GLY A 98 -2.30 20.19 -7.82
C GLY A 98 -3.49 20.48 -8.74
N PHE A 99 -3.63 19.66 -9.79
CA PHE A 99 -4.63 19.83 -10.84
C PHE A 99 -6.08 19.87 -10.31
N ASP A 100 -7.00 20.43 -11.10
CA ASP A 100 -8.44 20.38 -10.80
C ASP A 100 -8.90 18.91 -10.69
N LEU A 101 -9.77 18.60 -9.71
CA LEU A 101 -10.28 17.23 -9.47
C LEU A 101 -11.08 16.66 -10.66
N LYS A 102 -11.54 17.49 -11.60
CA LYS A 102 -12.11 17.02 -12.88
C LYS A 102 -11.06 16.37 -13.77
N VAL A 103 -9.82 16.85 -13.70
CA VAL A 103 -8.66 16.34 -14.45
C VAL A 103 -7.96 15.23 -13.68
N ASP A 104 -7.79 15.42 -12.37
CA ASP A 104 -7.07 14.51 -11.48
C ASP A 104 -7.94 14.09 -10.28
N PRO A 105 -8.98 13.26 -10.51
CA PRO A 105 -9.92 12.87 -9.47
C PRO A 105 -9.30 12.01 -8.37
N THR A 106 -8.11 11.43 -8.58
CA THR A 106 -7.42 10.54 -7.63
C THR A 106 -6.25 11.21 -6.93
N ARG A 107 -5.85 12.41 -7.39
CA ARG A 107 -4.66 13.15 -6.95
C ARG A 107 -3.32 12.50 -7.34
N PHE A 108 -3.33 11.40 -8.08
CA PHE A 108 -2.08 10.70 -8.43
C PHE A 108 -1.30 11.41 -9.53
N LEU A 109 -1.97 12.21 -10.38
CA LEU A 109 -1.28 13.03 -11.37
C LEU A 109 -0.54 14.19 -10.69
N SER A 110 -1.20 14.82 -9.72
CA SER A 110 -0.62 15.87 -8.88
C SER A 110 0.55 15.33 -8.06
N LEU A 111 0.37 14.17 -7.40
CA LEU A 111 1.43 13.48 -6.67
C LEU A 111 2.65 13.20 -7.57
N HIS A 112 2.41 12.68 -8.77
CA HIS A 112 3.48 12.43 -9.73
C HIS A 112 4.26 13.70 -10.05
N CYS A 113 3.58 14.82 -10.30
CA CYS A 113 4.24 16.08 -10.62
C CYS A 113 4.95 16.74 -9.44
N ILE A 114 4.51 16.48 -8.20
CA ILE A 114 5.27 16.87 -7.00
C ILE A 114 6.58 16.09 -6.91
N LEU A 115 6.52 14.76 -7.11
CA LEU A 115 7.70 13.88 -6.99
C LEU A 115 8.66 14.00 -8.19
N PHE A 116 8.14 14.34 -9.38
CA PHE A 116 8.90 14.39 -10.63
C PHE A 116 8.66 15.70 -11.40
N PRO A 117 9.07 16.85 -10.84
CA PRO A 117 8.75 18.17 -11.42
C PRO A 117 9.39 18.41 -12.80
N GLY A 118 10.44 17.67 -13.15
CA GLY A 118 11.15 17.81 -14.43
C GLY A 118 10.47 17.14 -15.63
N VAL A 119 9.33 16.46 -15.45
CA VAL A 119 8.61 15.82 -16.56
C VAL A 119 7.86 16.87 -17.39
N ASP A 120 7.99 16.84 -18.72
CA ASP A 120 7.44 17.85 -19.64
C ASP A 120 5.96 18.20 -19.39
N PHE A 121 5.13 17.20 -19.11
CA PHE A 121 3.71 17.42 -18.82
C PHE A 121 3.49 18.17 -17.49
N CYS A 122 4.35 17.97 -16.50
CA CYS A 122 4.26 18.63 -15.19
C CYS A 122 4.67 20.10 -15.23
N SER A 123 5.44 20.51 -16.24
CA SER A 123 5.76 21.93 -16.47
C SER A 123 4.54 22.80 -16.81
N LYS A 124 3.42 22.18 -17.21
CA LYS A 124 2.15 22.86 -17.47
C LYS A 124 1.30 23.04 -16.21
N MET A 125 1.77 22.51 -15.08
CA MET A 125 1.07 22.66 -13.83
C MET A 125 1.28 24.09 -13.34
N ASP A 126 0.23 24.90 -13.43
CA ASP A 126 0.20 26.21 -12.80
C ASP A 126 0.08 25.95 -11.30
N TRP A 127 1.21 26.04 -10.60
CA TRP A 127 1.23 26.10 -9.15
C TRP A 127 0.58 27.43 -8.80
N GLY A 128 -0.76 27.42 -8.66
CA GLY A 128 -1.50 28.59 -8.22
C GLY A 128 -0.86 29.22 -6.99
N PRO A 129 -1.16 30.50 -6.69
CA PRO A 129 -0.60 31.17 -5.53
C PRO A 129 -0.89 30.42 -4.22
#